data_AF-A0A1U7DF80-F1
#
_entry.id   AF-A0A1U7DF80-F1
#
_cell.length_a   1.000
_cell.length_b   1.000
_cell.length_c   1.000
_cell.angle_alpha   90.00
_cell.angle_beta   90.00
_cell.angle_gamma   90.00
#
_symmetry.space_group_name_H-M   'P 1'
#
loop_
_entity.id
_entity.type
_entity.pdbx_description
1 polymer ?
#
loop_
_entity_poly.entity_id
_entity_poly.type
_entity_poly.pdbx_seq_one_letter_code
_entity_poly.pdbx_strand_id
1 'polypeptide(L)'
;MPDHVGGGFAGASGNLAPAQAALEKMGAGRPEEVDGGDYEVIWLLGDGTVRNYEGGGWFSLEAPFQAIGSGAEIALGALHVGADAETAVRAACALHTGCGGTADIERVCCVVE
;
A
#
# COMPACT_ATOMS: atom_id res chain seq x y z
N MET A 1 -11.08 -15.59 18.90
CA MET A 1 -10.94 -14.12 18.81
C MET A 1 -10.88 -13.83 17.32
N PRO A 2 -11.53 -12.80 16.78
CA PRO A 2 -11.59 -12.68 15.33
C PRO A 2 -10.20 -12.25 14.80
N ASP A 3 -9.72 -12.96 13.78
CA ASP A 3 -8.32 -13.20 13.41
C ASP A 3 -7.59 -12.03 12.73
N HIS A 4 -7.78 -10.78 13.16
CA HIS A 4 -7.28 -9.59 12.44
C HIS A 4 -6.33 -8.69 13.24
N VAL A 5 -5.81 -9.15 14.38
CA VAL A 5 -4.82 -8.36 15.13
C VAL A 5 -3.40 -8.80 14.75
N GLY A 6 -2.76 -8.05 13.84
CA GLY A 6 -1.29 -8.02 13.71
C GLY A 6 -0.64 -8.87 12.61
N GLY A 7 -1.12 -8.84 11.38
CA GLY A 7 -0.46 -9.47 10.23
C GLY A 7 -0.56 -8.65 8.93
N GLY A 8 0.35 -8.90 7.98
CA GLY A 8 0.33 -8.31 6.65
C GLY A 8 1.53 -7.43 6.29
N PHE A 9 1.49 -6.83 5.10
CA PHE A 9 2.48 -5.88 4.60
C PHE A 9 1.82 -4.52 4.40
N ALA A 10 2.46 -3.46 4.89
CA ALA A 10 1.97 -2.10 4.70
C ALA A 10 3.03 -1.24 4.00
N GLY A 11 2.59 -0.41 3.07
CA GLY A 11 3.38 0.63 2.42
C GLY A 11 2.69 1.98 2.55
N ALA A 12 3.45 3.06 2.56
CA ALA A 12 2.90 4.41 2.66
C ALA A 12 3.54 5.36 1.63
N SER A 13 2.78 6.38 1.25
CA SER A 13 3.25 7.45 0.36
C SER A 13 2.81 8.81 0.90
N GLY A 14 3.55 9.88 0.55
CA GLY A 14 3.27 11.24 1.01
C GLY A 14 4.29 11.73 2.05
N ASN A 15 3.85 12.58 2.97
CA ASN A 15 4.76 13.21 3.93
C ASN A 15 5.35 12.18 4.91
N LEU A 16 6.68 12.17 5.02
CA LEU A 16 7.43 11.15 5.75
C LEU A 16 7.04 11.04 7.24
N ALA A 17 7.01 12.17 7.95
CA ALA A 17 6.76 12.17 9.39
C ALA A 17 5.39 11.57 9.78
N PRO A 18 4.25 12.00 9.20
CA PRO A 18 2.96 11.39 9.52
C PRO A 18 2.85 9.95 8.99
N ALA A 19 3.39 9.64 7.81
CA ALA A 19 3.39 8.28 7.27
C ALA A 19 4.16 7.30 8.18
N GLN A 20 5.32 7.70 8.68
CA GLN A 20 6.11 6.88 9.60
C GLN A 20 5.35 6.66 10.92
N ALA A 21 4.78 7.71 11.52
CA ALA A 21 4.00 7.59 12.75
C ALA A 21 2.79 6.65 12.58
N ALA A 22 2.15 6.67 11.40
CA ALA A 22 1.08 5.74 11.05
C ALA A 22 1.57 4.28 11.01
N LEU A 23 2.67 4.01 10.31
CA LEU A 23 3.26 2.68 10.22
C LEU A 23 3.72 2.16 11.60
N GLU A 24 4.23 3.03 12.48
CA GLU A 24 4.58 2.68 13.87
C GLU A 24 3.34 2.26 14.69
N LYS A 25 2.22 2.98 14.55
CA LYS A 25 0.96 2.60 15.20
C LYS A 25 0.42 1.27 14.67
N MET A 26 0.48 1.05 13.35
CA MET A 26 0.11 -0.23 12.74
C MET A 26 1.00 -1.37 13.22
N GLY A 27 2.32 -1.18 13.27
CA GLY A 27 3.27 -2.17 13.78
C GLY A 27 3.07 -2.48 15.27
N ALA A 28 2.51 -1.55 16.03
CA ALA A 28 2.08 -1.75 17.42
C ALA A 28 0.68 -2.38 17.57
N GLY A 29 0.04 -2.78 16.47
CA GLY A 29 -1.29 -3.39 16.49
C GLY A 29 -2.45 -2.40 16.75
N ARG A 30 -2.25 -1.11 16.45
CA ARG A 30 -3.24 -0.03 16.68
C ARG A 30 -3.64 0.69 15.38
N PRO A 31 -4.07 -0.01 14.32
CA PRO A 31 -4.39 0.60 13.02
C PRO A 31 -5.55 1.61 13.09
N GLU A 32 -6.44 1.49 14.07
CA GLU A 32 -7.54 2.42 14.35
C GLU A 32 -7.08 3.76 14.93
N GLU A 33 -5.88 3.83 15.48
CA GLU A 33 -5.30 5.06 16.04
C GLU A 33 -4.54 5.90 15.00
N VAL A 34 -4.49 5.47 13.75
CA VAL A 34 -3.79 6.18 12.68
C VAL A 34 -4.43 7.55 12.44
N ASP A 35 -3.63 8.62 12.53
CA ASP A 35 -4.11 10.01 12.45
C ASP A 35 -4.19 10.51 11.01
N GLY A 36 -5.08 11.46 10.73
CA GLY A 36 -5.15 12.10 9.42
C GLY A 36 -3.87 12.89 9.09
N GLY A 37 -3.66 13.13 7.80
CA GLY A 37 -2.52 13.89 7.31
C GLY A 37 -2.44 13.83 5.79
N ASP A 38 -1.39 14.44 5.25
CA ASP A 38 -1.08 14.41 3.82
C ASP A 38 -0.16 13.21 3.52
N TYR A 39 -0.76 12.03 3.56
CA TYR A 39 -0.17 10.73 3.24
C TYR A 39 -1.27 9.69 3.01
N GLU A 40 -0.89 8.57 2.39
CA GLU A 40 -1.72 7.40 2.15
C GLU A 40 -1.03 6.16 2.70
N VAL A 41 -1.81 5.14 3.06
CA VAL A 41 -1.31 3.80 3.41
C VAL A 41 -2.04 2.76 2.58
N ILE A 42 -1.32 1.77 2.07
CA ILE A 42 -1.86 0.55 1.50
C ILE A 42 -1.46 -0.62 2.40
N TRP A 43 -2.42 -1.45 2.78
CA TRP A 43 -2.23 -2.55 3.72
C TRP A 43 -2.77 -3.85 3.11
N LEU A 44 -1.86 -4.76 2.78
CA LEU A 44 -2.19 -6.14 2.39
C LEU A 44 -2.29 -7.01 3.65
N LEU A 45 -3.49 -7.48 3.95
CA LEU A 45 -3.78 -8.40 5.03
C LEU A 45 -3.39 -9.84 4.66
N GLY A 46 -3.25 -10.71 5.68
CA GLY A 46 -2.85 -12.11 5.49
C GLY A 46 -3.85 -12.96 4.69
N ASP A 47 -5.11 -12.54 4.66
CA ASP A 47 -6.19 -13.16 3.87
C ASP A 47 -6.23 -12.66 2.41
N GLY A 48 -5.31 -11.77 2.03
CA GLY A 48 -5.25 -11.16 0.70
C GLY A 48 -6.10 -9.90 0.54
N THR A 49 -6.86 -9.50 1.56
CA THR A 49 -7.62 -8.24 1.54
C THR A 49 -6.67 -7.04 1.51
N VAL A 50 -6.95 -6.05 0.65
CA VAL A 50 -6.23 -4.78 0.63
C VAL A 50 -7.09 -3.68 1.25
N ARG A 51 -6.52 -2.94 2.21
CA ARG A 51 -7.13 -1.76 2.81
C ARG A 51 -6.28 -0.52 2.52
N ASN A 52 -6.96 0.59 2.23
CA ASN A 52 -6.33 1.87 2.01
C ASN A 52 -6.69 2.83 3.15
N TYR A 53 -5.74 3.67 3.56
CA TYR A 53 -5.97 4.81 4.42
C TYR A 53 -5.74 6.08 3.62
N GLU A 54 -6.75 6.94 3.57
CA GLU A 54 -6.68 8.26 2.96
C GLU A 54 -7.68 9.18 3.66
N GLY A 55 -7.39 10.48 3.77
CA GLY A 55 -8.36 11.47 4.23
C GLY A 55 -8.86 11.25 5.66
N GLY A 56 -8.12 10.51 6.50
CA GLY A 56 -8.48 10.24 7.89
C GLY A 56 -9.26 8.94 8.12
N GLY A 57 -9.42 8.08 7.11
CA GLY A 57 -10.23 6.87 7.23
C GLY A 57 -9.71 5.68 6.44
N TRP A 58 -10.02 4.49 6.95
CA TRP A 58 -9.77 3.23 6.26
C TRP A 58 -10.94 2.87 5.34
N PHE A 59 -10.63 2.43 4.14
CA PHE A 59 -11.58 1.88 3.18
C PHE A 59 -10.98 0.69 2.44
N SER A 60 -11.82 -0.11 1.79
CA SER A 60 -11.41 -1.23 0.95
C SER A 60 -11.81 -0.95 -0.49
N LEU A 61 -11.00 -1.44 -1.42
CA LEU A 61 -11.24 -1.34 -2.85
C LEU A 61 -11.31 -2.76 -3.44
N GLU A 62 -12.33 -3.01 -4.25
CA GLU A 62 -12.60 -4.34 -4.85
C GLU A 62 -11.94 -4.52 -6.23
N ALA A 63 -11.05 -3.62 -6.63
CA ALA A 63 -10.36 -3.70 -7.91
C ALA A 63 -9.22 -4.75 -7.85
N PRO A 64 -8.91 -5.43 -8.97
CA PRO A 64 -7.90 -6.50 -9.00
C PRO A 64 -6.47 -6.01 -8.71
N PHE A 65 -6.23 -4.71 -8.89
CA PHE A 65 -4.95 -4.06 -8.65
C PHE A 65 -5.15 -2.79 -7.85
N GLN A 66 -4.21 -2.51 -6.95
CA GLN A 66 -4.21 -1.34 -6.08
C GLN A 66 -2.83 -0.67 -6.15
N ALA A 67 -2.81 0.65 -6.16
CA ALA A 67 -1.59 1.45 -6.09
C ALA A 67 -1.88 2.78 -5.38
N ILE A 68 -0.90 3.29 -4.65
CA ILE A 68 -0.94 4.59 -3.98
C ILE A 68 0.24 5.45 -4.43
N GLY A 69 0.16 6.76 -4.16
CA GLY A 69 1.20 7.72 -4.48
C GLY A 69 1.22 8.19 -5.94
N SER A 70 2.12 9.11 -6.27
CA SER A 70 2.03 9.90 -7.51
C SER A 70 2.16 9.09 -8.81
N GLY A 71 2.77 7.90 -8.76
CA GLY A 71 2.90 7.00 -9.90
C GLY A 71 1.73 6.01 -10.09
N ALA A 72 0.71 6.08 -9.24
CA ALA A 72 -0.33 5.06 -9.14
C ALA A 72 -1.05 4.79 -10.47
N GLU A 73 -1.46 5.82 -11.20
CA GLU A 73 -2.20 5.64 -12.47
C GLU A 73 -1.36 4.92 -13.54
N ILE A 74 -0.05 5.22 -13.60
CA ILE A 74 0.87 4.55 -14.53
C ILE A 74 1.06 3.09 -14.13
N ALA A 75 1.26 2.82 -12.84
CA ALA A 75 1.40 1.47 -12.32
C ALA A 75 0.13 0.64 -12.57
N LEU A 76 -1.05 1.19 -12.28
CA LEU A 76 -2.34 0.54 -12.54
C LEU A 76 -2.55 0.27 -14.03
N GLY A 77 -2.17 1.20 -14.91
CA GLY A 77 -2.22 0.98 -16.36
C GLY A 77 -1.30 -0.17 -16.80
N ALA A 78 -0.09 -0.25 -16.27
CA ALA A 78 0.85 -1.34 -16.55
C ALA A 78 0.30 -2.69 -16.05
N LEU A 79 -0.23 -2.73 -14.82
CA LEU A 79 -0.84 -3.93 -14.25
C LEU A 79 -2.07 -4.37 -15.09
N HIS A 80 -2.90 -3.42 -15.51
CA HIS A 80 -4.08 -3.69 -16.34
C HIS A 80 -3.75 -4.42 -17.65
N VAL A 81 -2.60 -4.11 -18.27
CA VAL A 81 -2.15 -4.78 -19.51
C VAL A 81 -1.32 -6.04 -19.26
N GLY A 82 -1.21 -6.50 -18.01
CA GLY A 82 -0.59 -7.77 -17.63
C GLY A 82 0.87 -7.66 -17.18
N ALA A 83 1.37 -6.47 -16.83
CA ALA A 83 2.66 -6.35 -16.16
C ALA A 83 2.59 -6.93 -14.73
N ASP A 84 3.73 -7.36 -14.20
CA ASP A 84 3.86 -7.66 -12.77
C ASP A 84 4.11 -6.39 -11.95
N ALA A 85 4.03 -6.51 -10.62
CA ALA A 85 4.19 -5.37 -9.69
C ALA A 85 5.54 -4.66 -9.84
N GLU A 86 6.63 -5.42 -10.04
CA GLU A 86 7.96 -4.85 -10.22
C GLU A 86 8.04 -4.02 -11.51
N THR A 87 7.55 -4.56 -12.62
CA THR A 87 7.52 -3.86 -13.91
C THR A 87 6.65 -2.62 -13.85
N ALA A 88 5.49 -2.69 -13.17
CA ALA A 88 4.59 -1.55 -12.99
C ALA A 88 5.23 -0.41 -12.19
N VAL A 89 5.90 -0.72 -11.08
CA VAL A 89 6.65 0.28 -10.29
C VAL A 89 7.78 0.89 -11.11
N ARG A 90 8.54 0.07 -11.85
CA ARG A 90 9.62 0.57 -12.73
C ARG A 90 9.08 1.49 -13.83
N ALA A 91 7.91 1.19 -14.41
CA ALA A 91 7.25 2.07 -15.38
C ALA A 91 6.86 3.42 -14.74
N ALA A 92 6.30 3.40 -13.52
CA ALA A 92 5.99 4.61 -12.77
C ALA A 92 7.25 5.44 -12.48
N CYS A 93 8.33 4.82 -12.01
CA CYS A 93 9.63 5.48 -11.79
C CYS A 93 10.25 6.04 -13.08
N ALA A 94 10.00 5.43 -14.24
CA ALA A 94 10.52 5.90 -15.52
C ALA A 94 9.75 7.11 -16.08
N LEU A 95 8.46 7.21 -15.78
CA LEU A 95 7.55 8.18 -16.43
C LEU A 95 7.10 9.32 -15.51
N HIS A 96 6.99 9.10 -14.20
CA HIS A 96 6.49 10.09 -13.26
C HIS A 96 7.63 10.80 -12.53
N THR A 97 7.64 12.13 -12.52
CA THR A 97 8.73 12.96 -11.94
C THR A 97 8.82 12.90 -10.41
N GLY A 98 7.73 12.50 -9.75
CA GLY A 98 7.67 12.27 -8.30
C GLY A 98 8.10 10.87 -7.86
N CYS A 99 8.57 10.02 -8.78
CA CYS A 99 8.98 8.64 -8.49
C CYS A 99 10.46 8.43 -8.87
N GLY A 100 11.14 7.51 -8.20
CA GLY A 100 12.55 7.20 -8.49
C GLY A 100 13.16 6.22 -7.50
N GLY A 101 14.48 6.06 -7.54
CA GLY A 101 15.22 5.20 -6.62
C GLY A 101 15.14 3.70 -6.95
N THR A 102 15.41 2.88 -5.95
CA THR A 102 15.29 1.42 -6.01
C THR A 102 13.87 0.98 -5.69
N ALA A 103 13.43 -0.13 -6.29
CA ALA A 103 12.18 -0.78 -5.94
C ALA A 103 12.47 -1.95 -5.00
N ASP A 104 11.90 -1.91 -3.80
CA ASP A 104 11.86 -3.05 -2.89
C ASP A 104 10.63 -3.89 -3.22
N ILE A 105 10.84 -5.19 -3.40
CA ILE A 105 9.80 -6.11 -3.87
C ILE A 105 9.60 -7.22 -2.85
N GLU A 106 8.43 -7.19 -2.20
CA GLU A 106 7.98 -8.24 -1.30
C GLU A 106 6.96 -9.14 -2.01
N ARG A 107 7.20 -10.45 -2.01
CA ARG A 107 6.28 -11.45 -2.54
C ARG A 107 5.71 -12.24 -1.37
N VAL A 108 4.40 -12.19 -1.23
CA VAL A 108 3.69 -12.80 -0.10
C VAL A 108 2.87 -13.97 -0.62
N CYS A 109 3.06 -15.15 -0.02
CA CYS A 109 2.12 -16.25 -0.23
C CYS A 109 0.96 -16.08 0.77
N CYS A 110 -0.26 -15.91 0.27
CA CYS A 110 -1.44 -16.07 1.11
C CYS A 110 -1.51 -17.54 1.54
N VAL A 111 -1.56 -17.79 2.85
CA VAL A 111 -1.92 -19.10 3.38
C VAL A 111 -3.44 -19.13 3.40
N VAL A 112 -4.03 -19.67 2.34
CA VAL A 112 -5.45 -20.03 2.31
C VAL A 112 -5.58 -21.35 3.07
N GLU A 113 -6.13 -21.31 4.28
CA GLU A 113 -6.62 -22.51 4.98
C GLU A 113 -7.95 -22.99 4.38
#